data_AF-A0A314Y1P0-F1
#
_entry.id   AF-A0A314Y1P0-F1
#
_cell.length_a   1.000
_cell.length_b   1.000
_cell.length_c   1.000
_cell.angle_alpha   90.00
_cell.angle_beta   90.00
_cell.angle_gamma   90.00
#
_symmetry.space_group_name_H-M   'P 1'
#
loop_
_entity.id
_entity.type
_entity.pdbx_description
1 polymer ?
#
loop_
_entity_poly.entity_id
_entity_poly.type
_entity_poly.pdbx_seq_one_letter_code
_entity_poly.pdbx_strand_id
1 'polypeptide(L)'
;MPPVIEHMEEDQASEFGNVVLSLFRPRVLIVSTPNYEYNVILQKSNLSSQEDDPEDKNQTQSCKFRNHDHKFEWTREQFNCWATELATRHNYSVEFSGVGGSGDTEPGFASQIAVFRRGPVRQEDVLPEVSDMEHPYKVIWEWSSNNSSRSALTN
;
A
#
# COMPACT_ATOMS: atom_id res chain seq x y z
N MET A 1 -6.92 8.56 -1.95
CA MET A 1 -6.88 7.60 -0.84
C MET A 1 -5.43 7.53 -0.40
N PRO A 2 -5.11 7.71 0.89
CA PRO A 2 -3.75 7.55 1.36
C PRO A 2 -3.30 6.09 1.20
N PRO A 3 -1.99 5.83 1.12
CA PRO A 3 -1.48 4.47 1.23
C PRO A 3 -1.82 3.88 2.60
N VAL A 4 -1.98 2.56 2.66
CA VAL A 4 -2.69 1.88 3.76
C VAL A 4 -1.80 0.87 4.49
N ILE A 5 -0.85 0.25 3.78
CA ILE A 5 -0.09 -0.88 4.33
C ILE A 5 0.86 -0.44 5.46
N GLU A 6 1.30 0.81 5.48
CA GLU A 6 2.17 1.39 6.51
C GLU A 6 1.45 1.70 7.84
N HIS A 7 0.11 1.66 7.85
CA HIS A 7 -0.71 1.91 9.03
C HIS A 7 -1.08 0.63 9.80
N MET A 8 -0.71 -0.54 9.28
CA MET A 8 -0.85 -1.83 9.96
C MET A 8 0.52 -2.36 10.36
N GLU A 9 0.57 -3.33 11.26
CA GLU A 9 1.83 -3.99 11.61
C GLU A 9 2.39 -4.76 10.40
N GLU A 10 3.71 -5.00 10.38
CA GLU A 10 4.40 -5.56 9.19
C GLU A 10 3.92 -6.97 8.81
N ASP A 11 3.59 -7.79 9.81
CA ASP A 11 2.98 -9.11 9.65
C ASP A 11 1.57 -9.01 9.08
N GLN A 12 0.79 -8.02 9.52
CA GLN A 12 -0.55 -7.74 9.00
C GLN A 12 -0.50 -7.28 7.54
N ALA A 13 0.50 -6.48 7.15
CA ALA A 13 0.70 -6.08 5.75
C ALA A 13 0.98 -7.30 4.84
N SER A 14 1.74 -8.26 5.36
CA SER A 14 2.00 -9.53 4.66
C SER A 14 0.74 -10.40 4.56
N GLU A 15 -0.04 -10.49 5.64
CA GLU A 15 -1.31 -11.23 5.65
C GLU A 15 -2.34 -10.59 4.71
N PHE A 16 -2.45 -9.26 4.72
CA PHE A 16 -3.26 -8.49 3.77
C PHE A 16 -2.90 -8.86 2.32
N GLY A 17 -1.61 -8.89 2.00
CA GLY A 17 -1.13 -9.29 0.68
C GLY A 17 -1.56 -10.71 0.31
N ASN A 18 -1.43 -11.66 1.23
CA ASN A 18 -1.83 -13.06 1.01
C ASN A 18 -3.34 -13.17 0.80
N VAL A 19 -4.16 -12.54 1.63
CA VAL A 19 -5.62 -12.54 1.53
C VAL A 19 -6.08 -11.93 0.22
N VAL A 20 -5.55 -10.76 -0.16
CA VAL A 20 -5.96 -10.08 -1.41
C VAL A 20 -5.62 -10.91 -2.64
N LEU A 21 -4.40 -11.45 -2.73
CA LEU A 21 -3.98 -12.19 -3.92
C LEU A 21 -4.53 -13.62 -3.96
N SER A 22 -4.80 -14.26 -2.83
CA SER A 22 -5.29 -15.63 -2.79
C SER A 22 -6.82 -15.74 -2.75
N LEU A 23 -7.53 -14.88 -2.01
CA LEU A 23 -8.98 -14.94 -1.87
C LEU A 23 -9.68 -14.05 -2.90
N PHE A 24 -9.34 -12.75 -2.93
CA PHE A 24 -9.98 -11.79 -3.84
C PHE A 24 -9.50 -11.92 -5.29
N ARG A 25 -8.25 -12.37 -5.50
CA ARG A 25 -7.63 -12.63 -6.81
C ARG A 25 -7.87 -11.53 -7.85
N PRO A 26 -7.59 -10.25 -7.57
CA PRO A 26 -7.84 -9.18 -8.53
C PRO A 26 -7.01 -9.38 -9.81
N ARG A 27 -7.50 -8.90 -10.96
CA ARG A 27 -6.70 -8.90 -12.20
C ARG A 27 -5.46 -8.00 -12.08
N VAL A 28 -5.62 -6.88 -11.37
CA VAL A 28 -4.58 -5.90 -11.09
C VAL A 28 -4.73 -5.44 -9.64
N LEU A 29 -3.63 -5.43 -8.88
CA LEU A 29 -3.54 -4.81 -7.57
C LEU A 29 -2.45 -3.74 -7.63
N ILE A 30 -2.73 -2.55 -7.10
CA ILE A 30 -1.76 -1.46 -7.00
C ILE A 30 -1.56 -1.18 -5.52
N VAL A 31 -0.32 -1.32 -5.06
CA VAL A 31 0.08 -0.99 -3.69
C VAL A 31 1.03 0.18 -3.74
N SER A 32 0.82 1.16 -2.89
CA SER A 32 1.73 2.28 -2.69
C SER A 32 2.11 2.38 -1.21
N THR A 33 3.31 2.86 -0.93
CA THR A 33 3.78 3.15 0.43
C THR A 33 4.89 4.22 0.38
N PRO A 34 5.15 4.99 1.46
CA PRO A 34 6.30 5.88 1.51
C PRO A 34 7.63 5.15 1.26
N ASN A 35 8.58 5.81 0.61
CA ASN A 35 9.96 5.37 0.55
C ASN A 35 10.74 5.98 1.73
N TYR A 36 11.22 5.13 2.65
CA TYR A 36 11.97 5.56 3.83
C TYR A 36 13.24 6.36 3.47
N GLU A 37 13.92 5.97 2.39
CA GLU A 37 15.19 6.59 1.96
C GLU A 37 15.01 8.07 1.57
N TYR A 38 13.80 8.44 1.13
CA TYR A 38 13.48 9.80 0.73
C TYR A 38 13.26 10.74 1.94
N ASN A 39 13.09 10.21 3.15
CA ASN A 39 12.82 11.01 4.35
C ASN A 39 13.94 12.00 4.67
N VAL A 40 15.19 11.64 4.35
CA VAL A 40 16.36 12.52 4.53
C VAL A 40 16.17 13.85 3.80
N ILE A 41 15.60 13.83 2.59
CA ILE A 41 15.36 15.04 1.80
C ILE A 41 14.29 15.90 2.46
N LEU A 42 13.17 15.29 2.85
CA LEU A 42 12.04 16.00 3.44
C LEU A 42 12.40 16.64 4.79
N GLN A 43 13.20 15.96 5.60
CA GLN A 43 13.67 16.49 6.89
C GLN A 43 14.64 17.64 6.72
N LYS A 44 15.57 17.56 5.75
CA LYS A 44 16.46 18.68 5.42
C LYS A 44 15.70 19.94 4.98
N SER A 45 14.62 19.78 4.22
CA SER A 45 13.76 20.92 3.82
C SER A 45 12.92 21.50 4.96
N ASN A 46 12.65 20.73 6.03
CA ASN A 46 11.91 21.23 7.20
C ASN A 46 12.81 22.00 8.18
N LEU A 47 14.10 21.67 8.23
CA LEU A 47 15.08 22.34 9.11
C LEU A 47 15.40 23.78 8.70
N SER A 48 15.11 24.21 7.48
CA SER A 48 15.19 25.63 7.09
C SER A 48 14.12 26.53 7.74
N SER A 49 13.26 25.96 8.60
CA SER A 49 12.16 26.67 9.28
C SER A 49 12.28 26.68 10.82
N GLN A 50 13.32 26.05 11.40
CA GLN A 50 13.55 26.03 12.85
C GLN A 50 14.88 26.69 13.18
N GLU A 51 14.84 27.99 13.42
CA GLU A 51 15.83 28.66 14.25
C GLU A 51 15.62 28.21 15.71
N ASP A 52 16.73 27.79 16.33
CA ASP A 52 17.02 27.73 17.78
C ASP A 52 16.21 26.81 18.72
N ASP A 53 16.70 25.57 18.92
CA ASP A 53 16.71 24.93 20.24
C ASP A 53 18.00 24.08 20.44
N PRO A 54 18.91 24.39 21.39
CA PRO A 54 20.26 23.78 21.42
C PRO A 54 20.38 22.41 22.11
N GLU A 55 19.33 21.82 22.68
CA GLU A 55 19.47 20.70 23.64
C GLU A 55 19.38 19.27 23.06
N ASP A 56 19.00 19.07 21.80
CA ASP A 56 18.81 17.72 21.24
C ASP A 56 19.98 17.23 20.35
N LYS A 57 21.22 17.31 20.87
CA LYS A 57 22.44 16.94 20.14
C LYS A 57 22.90 15.49 20.31
N ASN A 58 22.10 14.62 20.92
CA ASN A 58 22.47 13.22 21.20
C ASN A 58 21.47 12.17 20.69
N GLN A 59 20.43 12.55 19.96
CA GLN A 59 19.56 11.57 19.30
C GLN A 59 20.20 11.14 17.97
N THR A 60 20.98 10.06 18.03
CA THR A 60 21.53 9.28 16.92
C THR A 60 20.63 9.33 15.67
N GLN A 61 21.21 9.71 14.53
CA GLN A 61 20.60 10.00 13.22
C GLN A 61 19.65 8.92 12.67
N SER A 62 18.51 8.69 13.29
CA SER A 62 17.40 7.93 12.72
C SER A 62 16.42 8.92 12.07
N CYS A 63 16.18 8.79 10.78
CA CYS A 63 15.16 9.60 10.12
C CYS A 63 13.79 9.23 10.72
N LYS A 64 13.12 10.19 11.36
CA LYS A 64 11.73 10.04 11.83
C LYS A 64 10.81 9.64 10.68
N PHE A 65 9.81 8.79 10.96
CA PHE A 65 8.74 8.50 10.01
C PHE A 65 8.00 9.79 9.63
N ARG A 66 7.42 9.80 8.41
CA ARG A 66 6.67 10.95 7.89
C ARG A 66 5.40 11.22 8.68
N ASN A 67 4.86 10.20 9.33
CA ASN A 67 3.67 10.26 10.15
C ASN A 67 3.88 9.45 11.42
N HIS A 68 3.45 10.02 12.55
CA HIS A 68 3.47 9.37 13.86
C HIS A 68 2.63 8.08 13.96
N ASP A 69 1.67 7.90 13.06
CA ASP A 69 0.81 6.71 13.04
C ASP A 69 1.35 5.57 12.16
N HIS A 70 2.45 5.78 11.43
CA HIS A 70 3.08 4.70 10.66
C HIS A 70 3.71 3.68 11.60
N LYS A 71 3.43 2.40 11.34
CA LYS A 71 4.05 1.27 12.07
C LYS A 71 5.43 0.93 11.53
N PHE A 72 5.60 1.09 10.22
CA PHE A 72 6.86 0.93 9.52
C PHE A 72 6.93 1.87 8.32
N GLU A 73 8.15 2.10 7.82
CA GLU A 73 8.38 2.67 6.50
C GLU A 73 9.51 1.89 5.84
N TRP A 74 9.22 1.28 4.70
CA TRP A 74 10.19 0.44 4.00
C TRP A 74 11.12 1.25 3.10
N THR A 75 12.37 0.81 3.03
CA THR A 75 13.30 1.13 1.96
C THR A 75 12.81 0.56 0.62
N ARG A 76 13.44 0.96 -0.49
CA ARG A 76 13.16 0.40 -1.82
C ARG A 76 13.43 -1.10 -1.84
N GLU A 77 14.52 -1.53 -1.22
CA GLU A 77 14.90 -2.95 -1.17
C GLU A 77 13.87 -3.79 -0.40
N GLN A 78 13.47 -3.35 0.80
CA GLN A 78 12.48 -4.06 1.61
C GLN A 78 11.14 -4.20 0.88
N PHE A 79 10.64 -3.11 0.30
CA PHE A 79 9.38 -3.13 -0.43
C PHE A 79 9.45 -4.01 -1.69
N ASN A 80 10.54 -3.93 -2.44
CA ASN A 80 10.75 -4.76 -3.63
C ASN A 80 10.82 -6.25 -3.27
N CYS A 81 11.52 -6.59 -2.18
CA CYS A 81 11.63 -7.96 -1.70
C CYS A 81 10.25 -8.52 -1.33
N TRP A 82 9.53 -7.82 -0.44
CA TRP A 82 8.18 -8.19 -0.01
C TRP A 82 7.22 -8.40 -1.19
N ALA A 83 7.18 -7.44 -2.13
CA ALA A 83 6.28 -7.50 -3.26
C ALA A 83 6.65 -8.62 -4.25
N THR A 84 7.93 -8.87 -4.47
CA THR A 84 8.40 -9.92 -5.40
C THR A 84 8.11 -11.32 -4.86
N GLU A 85 8.35 -11.54 -3.57
CA GLU A 85 8.02 -12.81 -2.91
C GLU A 85 6.51 -13.09 -2.95
N LEU A 86 5.71 -12.06 -2.64
CA LEU A 86 4.26 -12.16 -2.67
C LEU A 86 3.73 -12.44 -4.07
N ALA A 87 4.25 -11.75 -5.09
CA ALA A 87 3.87 -11.96 -6.48
C ALA A 87 4.18 -13.40 -6.95
N THR A 88 5.39 -13.88 -6.64
CA THR A 88 5.85 -15.23 -6.99
C THR A 88 4.95 -16.30 -6.36
N ARG A 89 4.63 -16.14 -5.06
CA ARG A 89 3.81 -17.08 -4.30
C ARG A 89 2.40 -17.25 -4.87
N HIS A 90 1.81 -16.18 -5.40
CA HIS A 90 0.41 -16.15 -5.83
C HIS A 90 0.21 -16.15 -7.35
N ASN A 91 1.26 -16.42 -8.15
CA ASN A 91 1.22 -16.40 -9.62
C ASN A 91 0.84 -15.02 -10.20
N TYR A 92 1.47 -13.97 -9.68
CA TYR A 92 1.41 -12.60 -10.21
C TYR A 92 2.78 -12.17 -10.75
N SER A 93 2.78 -11.28 -11.73
CA SER A 93 3.96 -10.46 -12.05
C SER A 93 3.88 -9.15 -11.29
N VAL A 94 5.02 -8.57 -10.91
CA VAL A 94 5.07 -7.25 -10.27
C VAL A 94 5.98 -6.29 -11.05
N GLU A 95 5.53 -5.05 -11.19
CA GLU A 95 6.32 -3.94 -11.74
C GLU A 95 6.40 -2.81 -10.70
N PHE A 96 7.58 -2.20 -10.59
CA PHE A 96 7.85 -1.14 -9.61
C PHE A 96 7.90 0.24 -10.28
N SER A 97 7.27 1.23 -9.66
CA SER A 97 7.40 2.65 -10.02
C SER A 97 7.22 3.52 -8.78
N GLY A 98 6.96 4.81 -8.95
CA GLY A 98 6.66 5.69 -7.83
C GLY A 98 6.26 7.10 -8.26
N VAL A 99 6.04 7.96 -7.28
CA VAL A 99 5.67 9.38 -7.45
C VAL A 99 6.59 10.26 -6.60
N GLY A 100 6.91 11.43 -7.13
CA GLY A 100 7.78 12.44 -6.52
C GLY A 100 9.25 12.08 -6.68
N GLY A 101 10.02 12.85 -7.44
CA GLY A 101 11.40 12.49 -7.81
C GLY A 101 11.47 11.64 -9.09
N SER A 102 12.59 10.91 -9.25
CA SER A 102 12.86 10.02 -10.39
C SER A 102 13.44 8.71 -9.88
N GLY A 103 13.15 7.58 -10.54
CA GLY A 103 13.70 6.27 -10.19
C GLY A 103 15.21 6.13 -10.44
N ASP A 104 15.75 6.92 -11.37
CA ASP A 104 17.15 6.84 -11.81
C ASP A 104 18.12 7.68 -10.96
N THR A 105 17.59 8.48 -10.05
CA THR A 105 18.38 9.41 -9.23
C THR A 105 18.18 9.08 -7.77
N GLU A 106 19.26 8.97 -7.01
CA GLU A 106 19.16 8.84 -5.55
C GLU A 106 18.38 10.01 -4.92
N PRO A 107 17.43 9.75 -4.01
CA PRO A 107 17.10 8.48 -3.33
C PRO A 107 15.94 7.69 -3.96
N GLY A 108 15.60 7.97 -5.22
CA GLY A 108 14.47 7.38 -5.94
C GLY A 108 13.18 8.20 -5.77
N PHE A 109 12.04 7.50 -5.84
CA PHE A 109 10.74 8.12 -5.66
C PHE A 109 10.42 8.41 -4.18
N ALA A 110 9.64 9.46 -3.91
CA ALA A 110 9.15 9.80 -2.58
C ALA A 110 8.12 8.80 -2.08
N SER A 111 7.24 8.34 -2.96
CA SER A 111 6.32 7.23 -2.73
C SER A 111 6.61 6.13 -3.74
N GLN A 112 6.77 4.90 -3.26
CA GLN A 112 7.02 3.73 -4.08
C GLN A 112 5.71 2.98 -4.36
N ILE A 113 5.61 2.37 -5.54
CA ILE A 113 4.41 1.72 -6.08
C ILE A 113 4.79 0.36 -6.64
N ALA A 114 4.05 -0.68 -6.27
CA ALA A 114 4.11 -2.00 -6.85
C ALA A 114 2.78 -2.30 -7.58
N VAL A 115 2.87 -2.64 -8.86
CA VAL A 115 1.72 -3.02 -9.70
C VAL A 115 1.77 -4.52 -9.95
N PHE A 116 0.88 -5.25 -9.28
CA PHE A 116 0.71 -6.68 -9.44
C PHE A 116 -0.27 -6.94 -10.58
N ARG A 117 0.08 -7.83 -11.51
CA ARG A 117 -0.82 -8.32 -12.56
C ARG A 117 -0.92 -9.83 -12.49
N ARG A 118 -2.16 -10.32 -12.52
CA ARG A 118 -2.42 -11.76 -12.39
C ARG A 118 -1.86 -12.49 -13.60
N GLY A 119 -1.09 -13.55 -13.34
CA GLY A 119 -0.56 -14.43 -14.36
C GLY A 119 -1.66 -15.24 -15.06
N PRO A 120 -1.30 -16.00 -16.10
CA PRO A 120 -2.23 -16.92 -16.74
C PRO A 120 -2.73 -17.95 -15.73
N VAL A 121 -4.03 -18.27 -15.81
CA VAL A 121 -4.68 -19.27 -14.96
C VAL A 121 -4.02 -20.63 -15.22
N ARG A 122 -3.50 -21.25 -14.16
CA ARG A 122 -3.00 -22.62 -14.21
C ARG A 122 -4.16 -23.58 -13.97
N GLN A 123 -4.10 -24.76 -14.56
CA GLN A 123 -5.14 -25.79 -14.44
C GLN A 123 -5.36 -26.25 -12.99
N GLU A 124 -4.38 -26.01 -12.12
CA GLU A 124 -4.38 -26.27 -10.66
C GLU A 124 -5.05 -25.14 -9.83
N ASP A 125 -5.36 -23.98 -10.43
CA ASP A 125 -5.99 -22.83 -9.75
C ASP A 125 -7.52 -22.97 -9.57
N VAL A 126 -8.10 -24.12 -9.96
CA VAL A 126 -9.53 -24.43 -9.74
C VAL A 126 -9.74 -24.72 -8.27
N LEU A 127 -10.14 -23.70 -7.51
CA LEU A 127 -10.43 -23.81 -6.09
C LEU A 127 -11.73 -24.57 -5.81
N PRO A 128 -11.84 -25.18 -4.60
CA PRO A 128 -13.11 -25.64 -4.07
C PRO A 128 -14.10 -24.48 -3.93
N GLU A 129 -15.38 -24.76 -4.13
CA GLU A 129 -16.47 -23.83 -3.81
C GLU A 129 -16.33 -23.39 -2.34
N VAL A 130 -16.04 -22.11 -2.11
CA VAL A 130 -16.03 -21.54 -0.76
C VAL A 130 -17.50 -21.41 -0.35
N SER A 131 -18.02 -22.43 0.33
CA SER A 131 -19.45 -22.60 0.60
C SER A 131 -19.98 -21.78 1.78
N ASP A 132 -19.16 -20.95 2.43
CA ASP A 132 -19.60 -20.01 3.46
C ASP A 132 -19.04 -18.62 3.17
N MET A 133 -19.84 -17.78 2.50
CA MET A 133 -19.54 -16.36 2.42
C MET A 133 -19.91 -15.69 3.73
N GLU A 134 -18.98 -15.61 4.67
CA GLU A 134 -19.09 -14.65 5.75
C GLU A 134 -19.04 -13.23 5.17
N HIS A 135 -19.98 -12.39 5.59
CA HIS A 135 -20.04 -10.97 5.20
C HIS A 135 -19.64 -10.11 6.41
N PRO A 136 -18.34 -10.06 6.77
CA PRO A 136 -17.89 -9.35 7.97
C PRO A 136 -18.03 -7.82 7.84
N TYR A 137 -18.15 -7.31 6.61
CA TYR A 137 -18.29 -5.88 6.35
C TYR A 137 -19.74 -5.41 6.49
N LYS A 138 -19.94 -4.34 7.26
CA LYS A 138 -21.21 -3.64 7.37
C LYS A 138 -21.32 -2.58 6.27
N VAL A 139 -22.32 -2.70 5.39
CA VAL A 139 -22.65 -1.67 4.40
C VAL A 139 -23.11 -0.41 5.13
N ILE A 140 -22.32 0.67 5.04
CA ILE A 140 -22.66 1.98 5.61
C ILE A 140 -23.48 2.84 4.64
N TRP A 141 -23.32 2.61 3.34
CA TRP A 141 -24.00 3.32 2.27
C TRP A 141 -23.99 2.46 1.00
N GLU A 142 -25.13 2.41 0.31
CA GLU A 142 -25.28 1.70 -0.97
C GLU A 142 -26.05 2.60 -1.94
N TRP A 143 -25.61 2.59 -3.19
CA TRP A 143 -26.29 3.29 -4.27
C TRP A 143 -26.35 2.40 -5.51
N SER A 144 -27.53 2.38 -6.14
CA SER A 144 -27.74 1.72 -7.43
C SER A 144 -28.45 2.67 -8.38
N SER A 145 -28.02 2.70 -9.64
CA SER A 145 -28.63 3.54 -10.68
C SER A 145 -30.12 3.22 -10.89
N ASN A 146 -30.55 2.00 -10.58
CA ASN A 146 -31.96 1.58 -10.64
C ASN A 146 -32.83 2.18 -9.52
N ASN A 147 -32.25 2.59 -8.38
CA ASN A 147 -33.01 3.19 -7.28
C ASN A 147 -33.47 4.63 -7.58
N SER A 148 -32.87 5.32 -8.55
CA SER A 148 -33.29 6.66 -8.97
C SER A 148 -34.62 6.69 -9.74
N SER A 149 -35.07 5.54 -10.26
CA SER A 149 -36.32 5.42 -11.05
C SER A 149 -37.57 5.13 -10.22
N ARG A 150 -37.44 4.76 -8.94
CA ARG A 150 -38.58 4.39 -8.08
C ARG A 150 -39.19 5.55 -7.29
N SER A 151 -38.53 6.71 -7.24
CA SER A 151 -39.01 7.90 -6.54
C SER A 151 -39.83 8.86 -7.42
N ALA A 152 -40.11 8.52 -8.68
CA ALA A 152 -40.83 9.39 -9.63
C ALA A 152 -42.32 9.04 -9.82
N LEU A 153 -42.87 8.08 -9.07
CA LEU A 153 -44.28 7.67 -9.19
C LEU A 153 -44.94 7.50 -7.82
N THR A 154 -45.24 8.63 -7.17
CA THR A 154 -46.38 8.76 -6.25
C THR A 154 -46.96 10.15 -6.40
N ASN A 155 -48.05 10.25 -7.18
CA ASN A 155 -49.05 11.31 -7.10
C ASN A 155 -50.25 10.77 -6.32
#